data_AF-A0A1V5Y712-F1
#
_entry.id   AF-A0A1V5Y712-F1
#
_cell.length_a   1.000
_cell.length_b   1.000
_cell.length_c   1.000
_cell.angle_alpha   90.00
_cell.angle_beta   90.00
_cell.angle_gamma   90.00
#
_symmetry.space_group_name_H-M   'P 1'
#
loop_
_entity.id
_entity.type
_entity.pdbx_description
1 polymer ?
#
loop_
_entity_poly.entity_id
_entity_poly.type
_entity_poly.pdbx_seq_one_letter_code
_entity_poly.pdbx_strand_id
1 'polypeptide(L)'
;MNNRRAEALARQVRRWDVYRPETWLGEVPPPVDYGRPVRVLVKRQLKKGVYRHSYYLSTLALPSKRALMACYDYRGRAEVEQFRNDKSGLGLEARRKHSFLGQTAYILLADLAHNLLADFYCRALVGSPFENYGPKRIVRDLLAIPGRLVLENQRLVRVELLSLKQFSRDLVQCLQTYCADR
;
A
#
# COMPACT_ATOMS: atom_id res chain seq x y z
N MET A 1 28.15 -1.55 0.62
CA MET A 1 29.04 -0.36 0.61
C MET A 1 28.27 0.91 0.23
N ASN A 2 27.52 1.53 1.16
CA ASN A 2 26.82 2.81 0.90
C ASN A 2 26.83 3.78 2.11
N ASN A 3 27.36 3.35 3.27
CA ASN A 3 27.30 4.12 4.52
C ASN A 3 28.21 5.36 4.49
N ARG A 4 29.40 5.27 3.90
CA ARG A 4 30.35 6.39 3.83
C ARG A 4 29.82 7.59 3.06
N ARG A 5 29.05 7.37 1.99
CA ARG A 5 28.44 8.46 1.20
C ARG A 5 27.30 9.13 1.97
N ALA A 6 26.45 8.35 2.63
CA ALA A 6 25.38 8.89 3.47
C ALA A 6 25.94 9.74 4.63
N GLU A 7 27.02 9.29 5.26
CA GLU A 7 27.72 10.04 6.31
C GLU A 7 28.37 11.32 5.78
N ALA A 8 29.03 11.27 4.61
CA ALA A 8 29.62 12.44 3.98
C ALA A 8 28.57 13.50 3.65
N LEU A 9 27.42 13.09 3.10
CA LEU A 9 26.29 13.99 2.83
C LEU A 9 25.66 14.52 4.12
N ALA A 10 25.57 13.69 5.17
CA ALA A 10 25.05 14.13 6.47
C ALA A 10 25.87 15.26 7.10
N ARG A 11 27.20 15.27 6.89
CA ARG A 11 28.08 16.37 7.33
C ARG A 11 27.83 17.69 6.60
N GLN A 12 27.26 17.65 5.39
CA GLN A 12 26.93 18.84 4.60
C GLN A 12 25.55 19.43 4.94
N VAL A 13 24.75 18.72 5.74
CA VAL A 13 23.42 19.20 6.14
C VAL A 13 23.57 20.39 7.09
N ARG A 14 23.10 21.56 6.65
CA ARG A 14 23.07 22.78 7.47
C ARG A 14 21.92 22.81 8.49
N ARG A 15 20.78 22.22 8.13
CA ARG A 15 19.56 22.23 8.95
C ARG A 15 18.87 20.88 8.96
N TRP A 16 18.72 20.34 10.17
CA TRP A 16 17.96 19.13 10.45
C TRP A 16 16.55 19.50 10.92
N ASP A 17 15.53 18.98 10.25
CA ASP A 17 14.14 19.09 10.71
C ASP A 17 13.70 17.75 11.28
N VAL A 18 12.96 17.79 12.40
CA VAL A 18 12.40 16.59 13.03
C VAL A 18 11.33 15.98 12.11
N TYR A 19 11.38 14.66 11.93
CA TYR A 19 10.40 13.91 11.13
C TYR A 19 9.58 12.92 11.96
N ARG A 20 10.24 12.13 12.80
CA ARG A 20 9.64 11.19 13.76
C ARG A 20 10.51 11.19 15.03
N PRO A 21 10.06 10.61 16.15
CA PRO A 21 10.95 10.38 17.30
C PRO A 21 12.26 9.77 16.83
N GLU A 22 13.38 10.35 17.28
CA GLU A 22 14.73 9.88 16.94
C GLU A 22 15.07 9.89 15.43
N THR A 23 14.31 10.60 14.59
CA THR A 23 14.53 10.68 13.14
C THR A 23 14.46 12.12 12.64
N TRP A 24 15.49 12.53 11.90
CA TRP A 24 15.63 13.87 11.33
C TRP A 24 15.89 13.83 9.84
N LEU A 25 15.49 14.90 9.15
CA LEU A 25 15.64 15.10 7.72
C LEU A 25 16.44 16.37 7.41
N GLY A 26 17.49 16.21 6.62
CA GLY A 26 18.30 17.27 6.04
C GLY A 26 18.18 17.24 4.52
N GLU A 27 18.53 18.34 3.87
CA GLU A 27 18.63 18.41 2.40
C GLU A 27 19.98 19.03 2.06
N VAL A 28 20.60 18.51 0.99
CA VAL A 28 21.91 18.94 0.52
C VAL A 28 21.87 19.13 -1.00
N PRO A 29 22.76 19.95 -1.55
CA PRO A 29 22.94 20.04 -3.00
C PRO A 29 23.28 18.66 -3.59
N PRO A 30 22.88 18.39 -4.84
CA PRO A 30 23.32 17.21 -5.57
C PRO A 30 24.85 17.11 -5.60
N PRO A 31 25.45 15.97 -5.21
CA PRO A 31 26.91 15.82 -5.20
C PRO A 31 27.51 15.70 -6.59
N VAL A 32 26.68 15.48 -7.61
CA VAL A 32 27.04 15.40 -9.03
C VAL A 32 25.91 16.03 -9.84
N ASP A 33 26.22 16.45 -11.07
CA ASP A 33 25.19 16.83 -12.03
C ASP A 33 24.47 15.57 -12.52
N TYR A 34 23.15 15.55 -12.36
CA TYR A 34 22.27 14.45 -12.78
C TYR A 34 21.61 14.73 -14.14
N GLY A 35 21.97 15.82 -14.82
CA GLY A 35 21.38 16.24 -16.10
C GLY A 35 19.94 16.74 -15.97
N ARG A 36 19.42 16.82 -14.75
CA ARG A 36 18.10 17.38 -14.40
C ARG A 36 18.05 17.78 -12.93
N PRO A 37 17.11 18.67 -12.54
CA PRO A 37 16.91 19.01 -11.14
C PRO A 37 16.57 17.77 -10.28
N VAL A 38 17.41 17.51 -9.28
CA VAL A 38 17.24 16.43 -8.30
C VAL A 38 17.33 17.03 -6.90
N ARG A 39 16.48 16.54 -6.01
CA ARG A 39 16.55 16.82 -4.58
C ARG A 39 17.27 15.68 -3.87
N VAL A 40 18.23 16.02 -3.00
CA VAL A 40 18.97 15.04 -2.20
C VAL A 40 18.59 15.19 -0.74
N LEU A 41 17.77 14.26 -0.27
CA LEU A 41 17.29 14.22 1.10
C LEU A 41 18.16 13.29 1.93
N VAL A 42 18.68 13.76 3.06
CA VAL A 42 19.46 12.96 4.00
C VAL A 42 18.63 12.68 5.24
N LYS A 43 18.51 11.42 5.64
CA LYS A 43 17.83 10.99 6.86
C LYS A 43 18.85 10.52 7.89
N ARG A 44 18.78 11.09 9.08
CA ARG A 44 19.51 10.69 10.27
C ARG A 44 18.56 10.00 11.23
N GLN A 45 18.92 8.82 11.73
CA GLN A 45 18.14 8.07 12.72
C GLN A 45 19.04 7.70 13.88
N LEU A 46 18.58 7.91 15.12
CA LEU A 46 19.23 7.32 16.29
C LEU A 46 18.70 5.89 16.43
N LYS A 47 19.61 4.91 16.52
CA LYS A 47 19.25 3.50 16.79
C LYS A 47 20.24 2.93 17.80
N LYS A 48 19.74 2.49 18.95
CA LYS A 48 20.57 1.94 20.05
C LYS A 48 21.73 2.88 20.42
N GLY A 49 21.45 4.19 20.51
CA GLY A 49 22.46 5.22 20.83
C GLY A 49 23.41 5.60 19.68
N VAL A 50 23.33 4.97 18.51
CA VAL A 50 24.20 5.26 17.36
C VAL A 50 23.41 5.92 16.23
N TYR A 51 23.94 7.00 15.68
CA TYR A 51 23.36 7.64 14.50
C TYR A 51 23.63 6.83 13.24
N ARG A 52 22.55 6.51 12.51
CA ARG A 52 22.59 5.93 11.17
C ARG A 52 22.13 6.97 10.15
N HIS A 53 22.86 7.04 9.05
CA HIS A 53 22.59 7.95 7.96
C HIS A 53 22.13 7.18 6.72
N SER A 54 21.17 7.75 6.02
CA SER A 54 20.69 7.30 4.72
C SER A 54 20.40 8.52 3.87
N TYR A 55 20.45 8.39 2.54
CA TYR A 55 20.08 9.49 1.65
C TYR A 55 19.18 8.97 0.53
N TYR A 56 18.39 9.88 -0.02
CA TYR A 56 17.35 9.64 -1.00
C TYR A 56 17.48 10.68 -2.11
N LEU A 57 17.31 10.23 -3.34
CA LEU A 57 17.31 11.08 -4.53
C LEU A 57 15.89 11.10 -5.07
N SER A 58 15.37 12.27 -5.42
CA SER A 58 14.05 12.40 -6.03
C SER A 58 14.02 13.55 -7.01
N THR A 59 13.26 13.38 -8.09
CA THR A 59 12.92 14.48 -9.01
C THR A 59 11.54 15.03 -8.79
N LEU A 60 10.87 14.58 -7.74
CA LEU A 60 9.57 15.12 -7.35
C LEU A 60 9.76 16.46 -6.64
N ALA A 61 9.14 17.49 -7.18
CA ALA A 61 9.08 18.83 -6.59
C ALA A 61 7.96 18.90 -5.53
N LEU A 62 8.18 18.22 -4.39
CA LEU A 62 7.23 18.23 -3.27
C LEU A 62 7.47 19.42 -2.32
N PRO A 63 6.43 19.98 -1.68
CA PRO A 63 6.52 21.23 -0.92
C PRO A 63 7.41 21.14 0.34
N SER A 64 7.75 19.94 0.82
CA SER A 64 8.62 19.78 1.98
C SER A 64 9.39 18.46 1.98
N LYS A 65 10.49 18.43 2.76
CA LYS A 65 11.26 17.22 3.07
C LYS A 65 10.38 16.10 3.66
N ARG A 66 9.44 16.49 4.52
CA ARG A 66 8.48 15.58 5.16
C ARG A 66 7.50 15.00 4.14
N ALA A 67 6.96 15.80 3.21
CA ALA A 67 6.09 15.30 2.16
C ALA A 67 6.81 14.27 1.27
N LEU A 68 8.06 14.57 0.87
CA LEU A 68 8.89 13.64 0.10
C LEU A 68 9.13 12.34 0.85
N MET A 69 9.56 12.42 2.12
CA MET A 69 9.81 11.22 2.92
C MET A 69 8.53 10.43 3.18
N ALA A 70 7.38 11.10 3.38
CA ALA A 70 6.10 10.42 3.55
C ALA A 70 5.74 9.62 2.30
N CYS A 71 5.87 10.19 1.09
CA CYS A 71 5.68 9.44 -0.16
C CYS A 71 6.62 8.24 -0.27
N TYR A 72 7.89 8.39 0.14
CA TYR A 72 8.82 7.27 0.15
C TYR A 72 8.44 6.19 1.18
N ASP A 73 7.99 6.59 2.36
CA ASP A 73 7.53 5.67 3.41
C ASP A 73 6.27 4.91 2.97
N TYR A 74 5.38 5.54 2.18
CA TYR A 74 4.25 4.85 1.54
C TYR A 74 4.70 3.75 0.57
N ARG A 75 5.85 3.90 -0.11
CA ARG A 75 6.46 2.80 -0.89
C ARG A 75 6.78 1.59 -0.01
N GLY A 76 7.28 1.83 1.21
CA GLY A 76 7.57 0.76 2.17
C GLY A 76 6.32 0.02 2.66
N ARG A 77 5.17 0.70 2.71
CA ARG A 77 3.87 0.05 2.97
C ARG A 77 3.48 -0.94 1.86
N ALA A 78 3.80 -0.65 0.59
CA ALA A 78 3.56 -1.62 -0.49
C ALA A 78 4.25 -2.96 -0.20
N GLU A 79 5.50 -2.95 0.25
CA GLU A 79 6.25 -4.20 0.49
C GLU A 79 5.70 -5.02 1.66
N VAL A 80 5.31 -4.38 2.76
CA VAL A 80 4.92 -5.06 4.01
C VAL A 80 3.42 -5.28 4.13
N GLU A 81 2.61 -4.31 3.71
CA GLU A 81 1.15 -4.32 3.83
C GLU A 81 0.46 -4.84 2.56
N GLN A 82 1.07 -4.70 1.37
CA GLN A 82 0.50 -5.23 0.12
C GLN A 82 0.94 -6.68 -0.09
N PHE A 83 2.24 -6.93 -0.31
CA PHE A 83 2.72 -8.27 -0.70
C PHE A 83 2.47 -9.36 0.33
N ARG A 84 2.57 -9.06 1.63
CA ARG A 84 2.29 -10.05 2.69
C ARG A 84 0.80 -10.37 2.80
N ASN A 85 -0.05 -9.36 2.65
CA ASN A 85 -1.49 -9.53 2.72
C ASN A 85 -2.04 -10.19 1.46
N ASP A 86 -1.47 -9.92 0.29
CA ASP A 86 -1.85 -10.59 -0.95
C ASP A 86 -1.41 -12.02 -0.96
N LYS A 87 -0.21 -12.31 -0.43
CA LYS A 87 0.26 -13.69 -0.27
C LYS A 87 -0.77 -14.48 0.55
N SER A 88 -0.89 -14.16 1.83
CA SER A 88 -1.77 -14.89 2.75
C SER A 88 -3.28 -14.71 2.54
N GLY A 89 -3.71 -13.62 1.89
CA GLY A 89 -5.11 -13.26 1.68
C GLY A 89 -5.68 -13.70 0.34
N LEU A 90 -4.83 -13.81 -0.71
CA LEU A 90 -5.21 -14.29 -2.04
C LEU A 90 -4.66 -15.69 -2.34
N GLY A 91 -3.94 -16.31 -1.39
CA GLY A 91 -3.45 -17.68 -1.49
C GLY A 91 -2.31 -17.86 -2.48
N LEU A 92 -1.50 -16.82 -2.72
CA LEU A 92 -0.35 -16.91 -3.64
C LEU A 92 0.66 -17.96 -3.20
N GLU A 93 0.81 -18.23 -1.89
CA GLU A 93 1.66 -19.30 -1.35
C GLU A 93 1.13 -20.70 -1.64
N ALA A 94 -0.18 -20.85 -1.91
CA ALA A 94 -0.82 -22.13 -2.14
C ALA A 94 -0.88 -22.51 -3.64
N ARG A 95 -0.21 -21.76 -4.52
CA ARG A 95 -0.15 -22.06 -5.96
C ARG A 95 0.50 -23.41 -6.24
N ARG A 96 -0.23 -24.28 -6.94
CA ARG A 96 0.22 -25.63 -7.36
C ARG A 96 0.12 -25.85 -8.88
N LYS A 97 0.35 -24.81 -9.69
CA LYS A 97 0.31 -24.95 -11.16
C LYS A 97 1.65 -25.47 -11.69
N HIS A 98 1.65 -26.53 -12.47
CA HIS A 98 2.90 -27.15 -12.97
C HIS A 98 3.48 -26.45 -14.20
N SER A 99 2.69 -25.70 -14.96
CA SER A 99 3.16 -24.99 -16.15
C SER A 99 3.52 -23.53 -15.84
N PHE A 100 4.53 -23.01 -16.54
CA PHE A 100 4.91 -21.60 -16.48
C PHE A 100 3.72 -20.68 -16.77
N LEU A 101 2.99 -20.93 -17.87
CA LEU A 101 1.82 -20.13 -18.23
C LEU A 101 0.73 -20.18 -17.16
N GLY A 102 0.51 -21.34 -16.52
CA GLY A 102 -0.45 -21.46 -15.43
C GLY A 102 -0.04 -20.68 -14.18
N GLN A 103 1.25 -20.63 -13.89
CA GLN A 103 1.80 -19.80 -12.80
C GLN A 103 1.65 -18.31 -13.12
N THR A 104 2.01 -17.88 -14.34
CA THR A 104 1.88 -16.49 -14.79
C THR A 104 0.42 -16.03 -14.78
N ALA A 105 -0.50 -16.82 -15.33
CA ALA A 105 -1.92 -16.50 -15.33
C ALA A 105 -2.47 -16.33 -13.90
N TYR A 106 -2.05 -17.18 -12.96
CA TYR A 106 -2.48 -17.05 -11.56
C TYR A 106 -1.94 -15.78 -10.91
N ILE A 107 -0.68 -15.38 -11.19
CA ILE A 107 -0.13 -14.10 -10.70
C ILE A 107 -0.99 -12.94 -11.19
N LEU A 108 -1.27 -12.89 -12.50
CA LEU A 108 -2.07 -11.81 -13.10
C LEU A 108 -3.51 -11.76 -12.54
N LEU A 109 -4.14 -12.91 -12.29
CA LEU A 109 -5.46 -12.98 -11.68
C LEU A 109 -5.44 -12.49 -10.22
N ALA A 110 -4.38 -12.79 -9.48
CA ALA A 110 -4.23 -12.28 -8.12
C ALA A 110 -3.97 -10.77 -8.09
N ASP A 111 -3.19 -10.23 -9.04
CA ASP A 111 -2.99 -8.80 -9.18
C ASP A 111 -4.31 -8.09 -9.52
N LEU A 112 -5.12 -8.67 -10.41
CA LEU A 112 -6.46 -8.16 -10.70
C LEU A 112 -7.37 -8.21 -9.45
N ALA A 113 -7.38 -9.32 -8.73
CA ALA A 113 -8.16 -9.44 -7.49
C ALA A 113 -7.71 -8.40 -6.45
N HIS A 114 -6.40 -8.19 -6.30
CA HIS A 114 -5.86 -7.15 -5.44
C HIS A 114 -6.40 -5.76 -5.83
N ASN A 115 -6.32 -5.40 -7.11
CA ASN A 115 -6.77 -4.10 -7.60
C ASN A 115 -8.28 -3.90 -7.34
N LEU A 116 -9.10 -4.93 -7.56
CA LEU A 116 -10.54 -4.87 -7.30
C LEU A 116 -10.85 -4.74 -5.80
N LEU A 117 -10.11 -5.44 -4.93
CA LEU A 117 -10.27 -5.32 -3.48
C LEU A 117 -9.81 -3.96 -2.96
N ALA A 118 -8.75 -3.39 -3.53
CA ALA A 118 -8.26 -2.06 -3.20
C ALA A 118 -9.27 -0.98 -3.62
N ASP A 119 -9.84 -1.08 -4.83
CA ASP A 119 -10.91 -0.18 -5.29
C ASP A 119 -12.14 -0.27 -4.38
N PHE A 120 -12.58 -1.49 -4.07
CA PHE A 120 -13.69 -1.72 -3.14
C PHE A 120 -13.42 -1.12 -1.76
N TYR A 121 -12.21 -1.31 -1.23
CA TYR A 121 -11.81 -0.73 0.05
C TYR A 121 -11.93 0.80 0.03
N CYS A 122 -11.27 1.44 -0.93
CA CYS A 122 -11.21 2.90 -1.02
C CYS A 122 -12.59 3.54 -1.20
N ARG A 123 -13.47 2.90 -1.97
CA ARG A 123 -14.78 3.47 -2.33
C ARG A 123 -15.89 3.14 -1.34
N ALA A 124 -15.80 2.00 -0.65
CA ALA A 124 -16.93 1.47 0.11
C ALA A 124 -16.63 1.15 1.57
N LEU A 125 -15.36 0.93 1.94
CA LEU A 125 -15.00 0.52 3.30
C LEU A 125 -14.39 1.63 4.14
N VAL A 126 -13.80 2.66 3.53
CA VAL A 126 -13.33 3.86 4.24
C VAL A 126 -14.51 4.56 4.90
N GLY A 127 -14.42 4.82 6.21
CA GLY A 127 -15.52 5.41 7.00
C GLY A 127 -16.62 4.44 7.41
N SER A 128 -16.52 3.15 7.04
CA SER A 128 -17.45 2.11 7.49
C SER A 128 -16.86 1.32 8.68
N PRO A 129 -17.65 0.45 9.34
CA PRO A 129 -17.12 -0.47 10.37
C PRO A 129 -15.97 -1.36 9.89
N PHE A 130 -15.75 -1.46 8.57
CA PHE A 130 -14.72 -2.28 7.95
C PHE A 130 -13.46 -1.50 7.52
N GLU A 131 -13.32 -0.23 7.88
CA GLU A 131 -12.15 0.58 7.51
C GLU A 131 -10.81 -0.07 7.91
N ASN A 132 -10.80 -0.87 8.96
CA ASN A 132 -9.60 -1.58 9.42
C ASN A 132 -9.41 -2.98 8.80
N TYR A 133 -10.22 -3.37 7.80
CA TYR A 133 -10.15 -4.68 7.18
C TYR A 133 -9.15 -4.67 6.02
N GLY A 134 -8.03 -5.38 6.19
CA GLY A 134 -7.12 -5.68 5.09
C GLY A 134 -7.65 -6.78 4.16
N PRO A 135 -7.00 -7.04 3.00
CA PRO A 135 -7.47 -7.97 1.97
C PRO A 135 -7.89 -9.34 2.50
N LYS A 136 -7.10 -9.92 3.41
CA LYS A 136 -7.41 -11.22 4.04
C LYS A 136 -8.76 -11.22 4.78
N ARG A 137 -9.08 -10.16 5.52
CA ARG A 137 -10.35 -10.04 6.23
C ARG A 137 -11.49 -9.70 5.29
N ILE A 138 -11.25 -8.90 4.25
CA ILE A 138 -12.26 -8.63 3.21
C ILE A 138 -12.68 -9.95 2.56
N VAL A 139 -11.73 -10.78 2.10
CA VAL A 139 -12.02 -12.07 1.47
C VAL A 139 -12.73 -13.02 2.44
N ARG A 140 -12.18 -13.22 3.64
CA ARG A 140 -12.67 -14.22 4.61
C ARG A 140 -13.97 -13.81 5.31
N ASP A 141 -14.11 -12.54 5.70
CA ASP A 141 -15.19 -12.08 6.58
C ASP A 141 -16.34 -11.43 5.79
N LEU A 142 -16.07 -10.83 4.62
CA LEU A 142 -17.07 -10.11 3.82
C LEU A 142 -17.46 -10.89 2.56
N LEU A 143 -16.48 -11.23 1.70
CA LEU A 143 -16.76 -11.90 0.42
C LEU A 143 -17.12 -13.38 0.54
N ALA A 144 -16.80 -14.01 1.68
CA ALA A 144 -17.22 -15.37 1.98
C ALA A 144 -18.60 -15.45 2.65
N ILE A 145 -19.32 -14.33 2.80
CA ILE A 145 -20.71 -14.35 3.30
C ILE A 145 -21.56 -15.12 2.28
N PRO A 146 -22.23 -16.22 2.68
CA PRO A 146 -23.10 -16.97 1.79
C PRO A 146 -24.20 -16.06 1.25
N GLY A 147 -24.50 -16.21 -0.02
CA GLY A 147 -25.45 -15.36 -0.71
C GLY A 147 -25.82 -15.93 -2.07
N ARG A 148 -26.67 -15.19 -2.78
CA ARG A 148 -27.10 -15.52 -4.13
C ARG A 148 -26.93 -14.30 -5.03
N LEU A 149 -26.37 -14.53 -6.21
CA LEU A 149 -26.30 -13.53 -7.28
C LEU A 149 -27.38 -13.86 -8.29
N VAL A 150 -28.24 -12.88 -8.58
CA VAL A 150 -29.27 -13.01 -9.62
C VAL A 150 -28.81 -12.21 -10.83
N LEU A 151 -28.64 -12.91 -11.94
CA LEU A 151 -28.25 -12.32 -13.21
C LEU A 151 -29.38 -12.48 -14.22
N GLU A 152 -29.68 -11.39 -14.93
CA GLU A 152 -30.61 -11.37 -16.05
C GLU A 152 -29.86 -10.85 -17.27
N ASN A 153 -29.90 -11.56 -18.40
CA ASN A 153 -29.17 -11.20 -19.63
C ASN A 153 -27.67 -10.90 -19.37
N GLN A 154 -27.02 -11.73 -18.54
CA GLN A 154 -25.63 -11.57 -18.07
C GLN A 154 -25.35 -10.30 -17.25
N ARG A 155 -26.37 -9.53 -16.88
CA ARG A 155 -26.26 -8.36 -16.01
C ARG A 155 -26.63 -8.75 -14.59
N LEU A 156 -25.80 -8.37 -13.62
CA LEU A 156 -26.13 -8.51 -12.20
C LEU A 156 -27.28 -7.56 -11.85
N VAL A 157 -28.41 -8.11 -11.43
CA VAL A 157 -29.61 -7.33 -11.06
C VAL A 157 -29.89 -7.37 -9.56
N ARG A 158 -29.47 -8.42 -8.86
CA ARG A 158 -29.69 -8.55 -7.42
C ARG A 158 -28.57 -9.34 -6.74
N VAL A 159 -28.22 -8.89 -5.53
CA VAL A 159 -27.32 -9.58 -4.61
C VAL A 159 -28.08 -9.84 -3.33
N GLU A 160 -28.20 -11.11 -2.96
CA GLU A 160 -28.83 -11.55 -1.72
C GLU A 160 -27.74 -12.07 -0.79
N LEU A 161 -27.68 -11.56 0.44
CA LEU A 161 -26.75 -12.04 1.47
C LEU A 161 -27.53 -12.77 2.56
N LEU A 162 -26.94 -13.83 3.12
CA LEU A 162 -27.53 -14.56 4.23
C LEU A 162 -27.60 -13.64 5.47
N SER A 163 -28.82 -13.23 5.82
CA SER A 163 -29.08 -12.23 6.87
C SER A 163 -28.55 -12.64 8.25
N LEU A 164 -28.52 -13.93 8.56
CA LEU A 164 -28.06 -14.48 9.84
C LEU A 164 -26.54 -14.36 10.06
N LYS A 165 -25.76 -13.98 9.04
CA LYS A 165 -24.32 -13.77 9.20
C LYS A 165 -24.03 -12.39 9.80
N GLN A 166 -23.09 -12.38 10.73
CA GLN A 166 -22.48 -11.16 11.25
C GLN A 166 -21.99 -10.31 10.06
N PHE A 167 -22.23 -9.00 10.13
CA PHE A 167 -21.84 -8.01 9.10
C PHE A 167 -22.71 -7.96 7.84
N SER A 168 -23.73 -8.80 7.68
CA SER A 168 -24.57 -8.82 6.47
C SER A 168 -25.19 -7.45 6.16
N ARG A 169 -25.80 -6.79 7.15
CA ARG A 169 -26.45 -5.47 7.00
C ARG A 169 -25.45 -4.37 6.64
N ASP A 170 -24.33 -4.31 7.36
CA ASP A 170 -23.29 -3.29 7.13
C ASP A 170 -22.63 -3.49 5.75
N LEU A 171 -22.45 -4.75 5.32
CA LEU A 171 -21.93 -5.07 4.00
C LEU A 171 -22.90 -4.66 2.89
N VAL A 172 -24.22 -4.83 3.06
CA VAL A 172 -25.21 -4.32 2.10
C VAL A 172 -25.03 -2.81 1.89
N GLN A 173 -24.86 -2.05 2.97
CA GLN A 173 -24.66 -0.60 2.87
C GLN A 173 -23.37 -0.26 2.10
N CYS A 174 -22.27 -0.96 2.38
CA CYS A 174 -21.02 -0.79 1.65
C CYS A 174 -21.17 -1.13 0.15
N LEU A 175 -21.84 -2.25 -0.17
CA LEU A 175 -22.09 -2.65 -1.57
C LEU A 175 -22.99 -1.66 -2.32
N GLN A 176 -23.96 -1.05 -1.64
CA GLN A 176 -24.79 0.00 -2.21
C GLN A 176 -23.96 1.23 -2.55
N THR A 177 -23.11 1.71 -1.64
CA THR A 177 -22.17 2.81 -1.91
C THR A 177 -21.27 2.49 -3.11
N TYR A 178 -20.68 1.30 -3.12
CA TYR A 178 -19.80 0.86 -4.22
C TYR A 178 -20.49 0.84 -5.59
N CYS A 179 -21.76 0.42 -5.62
CA CYS A 179 -22.53 0.33 -6.86
C CYS A 179 -23.13 1.67 -7.31
N ALA A 180 -23.34 2.62 -6.38
CA ALA A 180 -23.95 3.93 -6.65
C ALA A 180 -22.97 4.91 -7.31
N ASP A 181 -21.67 4.80 -7.03
CA ASP A 181 -20.61 5.64 -7.62
C ASP A 181 -20.24 5.21 -9.07
N ARG A 182 -21.21 4.76 -9.86
CA ARG A 182 -21.04 4.36 -11.27
C ARG A 182 -21.69 5.34 -12.23
#